data_AF-M2XV51-F1
#
_entry.id   AF-M2XV51-F1
#
_cell.length_a   1.000
_cell.length_b   1.000
_cell.length_c   1.000
_cell.angle_alpha   90.00
_cell.angle_beta   90.00
_cell.angle_gamma   90.00
#
_symmetry.space_group_name_H-M   'P 1'
#
loop_
_entity.id
_entity.type
_entity.pdbx_description
1 polymer ?
#
loop_
_entity_poly.entity_id
_entity_poly.type
_entity_poly.pdbx_seq_one_letter_code
_entity_poly.pdbx_strand_id
1 'polypeptide(L)' 'MAERKKLLLRLDPAVHDALARWAADELRSTNAQIEFLLRRALSEAGRMPREAGRIRKPGRPRADED' A
#
# COMPACT_ATOMS: atom_id res chain seq x y z
N MET A 1 12.72 -10.04 4.71
CA MET A 1 11.94 -9.04 3.92
C MET A 1 12.10 -7.68 4.57
N ALA A 2 12.16 -6.58 3.82
CA ALA A 2 12.22 -5.25 4.43
C ALA A 2 11.06 -5.08 5.44
N GLU A 3 11.40 -4.64 6.64
CA GLU A 3 10.44 -4.43 7.72
C GLU A 3 9.39 -3.41 7.27
N ARG A 4 8.11 -3.73 7.48
CA ARG A 4 7.01 -2.83 7.11
C ARG A 4 6.80 -1.82 8.23
N LYS A 5 7.00 -0.55 7.92
CA LYS A 5 6.67 0.53 8.85
C LYS A 5 5.16 0.63 9.05
N LYS A 6 4.70 0.42 10.27
CA LYS A 6 3.33 0.75 10.70
C LYS A 6 3.30 2.23 11.07
N LEU A 7 2.38 2.98 10.47
CA LEU A 7 2.21 4.41 10.75
C LEU A 7 0.73 4.71 10.96
N LEU A 8 0.43 5.63 11.87
CA LEU A 8 -0.91 6.19 12.03
C LEU A 8 -1.05 7.36 11.07
N LEU A 9 -1.94 7.22 10.08
CA LEU A 9 -2.19 8.24 9.09
C LEU A 9 -3.39 9.09 9.53
N ARG A 10 -3.24 10.41 9.56
CA ARG A 10 -4.36 11.34 9.74
C ARG A 10 -4.94 11.63 8.35
N LEU A 11 -6.17 11.20 8.13
CA LEU A 11 -6.93 11.46 6.91
C LEU A 11 -8.26 12.10 7.26
N ASP A 12 -8.77 12.91 6.34
CA ASP A 12 -10.17 13.24 6.33
C ASP A 12 -11.03 11.95 6.22
N PRO A 13 -12.08 11.78 7.05
CA PRO A 13 -12.90 10.56 7.03
C PRO A 13 -13.53 10.26 5.67
N ALA A 14 -14.01 11.27 4.95
CA ALA A 14 -14.65 11.06 3.65
C ALA A 14 -13.63 10.59 2.59
N VAL A 15 -12.39 11.06 2.69
CA VAL A 15 -11.28 10.58 1.85
C VAL A 15 -10.94 9.12 2.16
N HIS A 16 -10.87 8.77 3.45
CA HIS A 16 -10.65 7.38 3.86
C HIS A 16 -11.74 6.46 3.31
N ASP A 17 -13.01 6.87 3.40
CA ASP A 17 -14.14 6.07 2.91
C ASP A 17 -14.13 5.91 1.39
N ALA A 18 -13.75 6.96 0.65
CA ALA A 18 -13.57 6.88 -0.79
C ALA A 18 -12.47 5.88 -1.18
N LEU A 19 -11.34 5.89 -0.47
CA LEU A 19 -10.24 4.93 -0.69
C LEU A 19 -10.67 3.51 -0.34
N ALA A 20 -11.45 3.31 0.73
CA ALA A 20 -11.94 2.00 1.12
C ALA A 20 -12.92 1.42 0.09
N ARG A 21 -13.83 2.24 -0.45
CA ARG A 21 -14.75 1.83 -1.53
C ARG A 21 -13.98 1.44 -2.79
N TRP A 22 -13.05 2.29 -3.23
CA TRP A 22 -12.23 1.99 -4.41
C TRP A 22 -11.39 0.72 -4.22
N ALA A 23 -10.82 0.51 -3.04
CA ALA A 23 -10.11 -0.73 -2.73
C ALA A 23 -11.02 -1.96 -2.86
N ALA A 24 -12.26 -1.87 -2.37
CA ALA A 24 -13.24 -2.95 -2.47
C ALA A 24 -13.61 -3.28 -3.93
N ASP A 25 -13.81 -2.25 -4.76
CA ASP A 25 -14.11 -2.41 -6.19
C ASP A 25 -12.98 -3.15 -6.95
N GLU A 26 -11.73 -2.98 -6.51
CA GLU A 26 -10.54 -3.64 -7.09
C GLU A 26 -10.12 -4.93 -6.36
N LEU A 27 -10.93 -5.43 -5.41
CA LEU A 27 -10.63 -6.62 -4.59
C LEU A 27 -9.29 -6.51 -3.84
N ARG A 28 -8.97 -5.31 -3.33
CA ARG A 28 -7.77 -5.02 -2.52
C ARG A 28 -8.16 -4.66 -1.09
N SER A 29 -7.22 -4.82 -0.17
CA SER A 29 -7.34 -4.16 1.13
C SER A 29 -7.07 -2.67 0.99
N THR A 30 -7.65 -1.84 1.87
CA THR A 30 -7.41 -0.39 1.89
C THR A 30 -5.93 -0.05 1.96
N ASN A 31 -5.14 -0.78 2.78
CA ASN A 31 -3.69 -0.59 2.87
C ASN A 31 -2.97 -0.93 1.57
N ALA A 32 -3.39 -1.98 0.85
CA ALA A 32 -2.82 -2.31 -0.45
C ALA A 32 -3.14 -1.25 -1.51
N GLN A 33 -4.35 -0.67 -1.46
CA GLN A 33 -4.73 0.43 -2.33
C GLN A 33 -3.91 1.69 -2.05
N ILE A 34 -3.75 2.07 -0.78
CA ILE A 34 -2.93 3.21 -0.37
C ILE A 34 -1.49 3.03 -0.85
N GLU A 35 -0.88 1.86 -0.63
CA GLU A 35 0.48 1.57 -1.10
C GLU A 35 0.62 1.69 -2.62
N PHE A 36 -0.36 1.16 -3.37
CA PHE A 36 -0.38 1.27 -4.82
C PHE A 36 -0.42 2.73 -5.28
N LEU A 37 -1.30 3.55 -4.70
CA LEU A 37 -1.44 4.96 -5.04
C LEU A 37 -0.18 5.76 -4.70
N LEU A 38 0.43 5.52 -3.54
CA LEU A 38 1.67 6.19 -3.15
C LEU A 38 2.82 5.87 -4.11
N ARG A 39 2.99 4.60 -4.49
CA ARG A 39 4.02 4.19 -5.46
C ARG A 39 3.77 4.76 -6.84
N ARG A 40 2.52 4.80 -7.28
CA ARG A 40 2.12 5.41 -8.54
C ARG A 40 2.47 6.90 -8.54
N ALA A 41 2.05 7.64 -7.51
CA ALA A 41 2.33 9.07 -7.38
C ALA A 41 3.85 9.36 -7.32
N LEU A 42 4.62 8.55 -6.58
CA LEU A 42 6.08 8.67 -6.54
C LEU A 42 6.72 8.41 -7.91
N SER A 43 6.23 7.41 -8.65
CA SER A 43 6.73 7.10 -10.00
C SER A 43 6.41 8.21 -10.99
N GLU A 44 5.16 8.69 -11.00
CA GLU A 44 4.71 9.80 -11.84
C GLU A 44 5.46 11.11 -11.53
N ALA A 45 5.81 11.34 -10.27
CA ALA A 45 6.64 12.48 -9.85
C ALA A 45 8.15 12.28 -10.10
N GLY A 46 8.60 11.12 -10.58
CA GLY A 46 10.02 10.80 -10.75
C GLY A 46 10.81 10.65 -9.44
N ARG A 47 10.13 10.35 -8.33
CA ARG A 47 10.68 10.29 -6.96
C ARG A 47 10.74 8.88 -6.37
N MET A 48 10.50 7.85 -7.18
CA MET A 48 10.52 6.47 -6.70
C MET A 48 11.94 6.07 -6.25
N PRO A 49 12.15 5.62 -4.99
CA PRO A 49 13.47 5.19 -4.52
C PRO A 49 13.97 3.96 -5.28
N ARG A 50 15.28 3.91 -5.57
CA ARG A 50 15.89 2.81 -6.33
C ARG A 50 15.92 1.51 -5.54
N GLU A 51 16.06 1.59 -4.22
CA GLU A 51 16.08 0.45 -3.30
C GLU A 51 14.68 -0.08 -2.92
N ALA A 52 13.61 0.55 -3.40
CA ALA A 52 12.26 0.13 -3.05
C ALA A 52 11.95 -1.27 -3.62
N GLY A 53 11.76 -2.25 -2.72
CA GLY A 53 11.41 -3.61 -3.09
C GLY A 53 10.07 -3.73 -3.82
N ARG A 54 9.88 -4.86 -4.52
CA ARG A 54 8.62 -5.20 -5.22
C ARG A 54 7.43 -5.27 -4.26
N ILE A 55 6.25 -4.86 -4.74
CA ILE A 55 4.99 -5.08 -4.02
C ILE A 55 4.80 -6.59 -3.84
N ARG A 56 4.53 -7.04 -2.61
CA ARG A 56 4.25 -8.46 -2.36
C ARG A 56 2.99 -8.87 -3.08
N LYS A 57 2.99 -10.08 -3.67
CA LYS A 57 1.79 -10.65 -4.27
C LYS A 57 0.70 -10.84 -3.21
N PRO A 58 -0.59 -10.70 -3.57
CA PRO A 58 -1.70 -11.05 -2.70
C PRO A 58 -1.56 -12.48 -2.17
N GLY A 59 -2.06 -12.71 -0.95
CA GLY A 59 -2.01 -14.01 -0.28
C GLY A 59 -1.40 -13.94 1.11
N ARG A 60 -1.55 -15.03 1.86
CA ARG A 60 -0.95 -15.15 3.20
C ARG A 60 0.57 -15.07 3.05
N PRO A 61 1.26 -14.22 3.83
CA PRO A 61 2.70 -14.36 3.99
C PRO A 61 3.03 -15.81 4.36
N ARG A 62 4.10 -16.37 3.81
CA ARG A 62 4.62 -17.64 4.36
C ARG A 62 4.84 -17.40 5.86
N ALA A 63 4.40 -18.33 6.71
CA ALA A 63 4.82 -18.30 8.10
C ALA A 63 6.35 -18.28 8.07
N ASP A 64 6.95 -17.29 8.72
CA ASP A 64 8.40 -17.19 8.76
C ASP A 64 8.92 -18.53 9.34
N GLU A 65 9.75 -19.25 8.57
CA GLU A 65 10.73 -20.17 9.17
C GLU A 65 11.72 -19.24 9.86
N ASP A 66 11.91 -19.42 11.17
CA ASP A 66 12.87 -18.65 11.99
C ASP A 66 14.26 -18.56 11.33
#